data_AF-A0A935RYC8-F1
#
_entry.id   AF-A0A935RYC8-F1
#
_cell.length_a   1.000
_cell.length_b   1.000
_cell.length_c   1.000
_cell.angle_alpha   90.00
_cell.angle_beta   90.00
_cell.angle_gamma   90.00
#
_symmetry.space_group_name_H-M   'P 1'
#
loop_
_entity.id
_entity.type
_entity.pdbx_description
1 polymer ?
#
loop_
_entity_poly.entity_id
_entity_poly.type
_entity_poly.pdbx_seq_one_letter_code
_entity_poly.pdbx_strand_id
1 'polypeptide(L)'
;MNHGENVNITLVTYPEKDKGKFPEKIDDFYLNHKENANKYSKDNFPFHLFSPLKYHLFSNYDLAVISITDSEKFAQKVFAPDINNDETNRSTYQIITGITKKINKGSTFHLSKTLDFLTVENWDKVKPREGKFKYALFINLCINKGLLIGSGTKLENQFCKAIDSKIRSRLNLGKNSTEVTNRYLLSKSYSWFDLSIVVFSDDPQELIDALLDIRNIKFKDLIDLNDDEVNLNCEETLYSTFYNDAINCDKIKELHLVTETSSILGVEYYKYLDQTSFINDKLNTQIEWKIKPAMNVSFVKQLDL
;
A
#
# COMPACT_ATOMS: atom_id res chain seq x y z
N MET A 1 21.50 9.13 -16.87
CA MET A 1 21.24 7.85 -16.20
C MET A 1 19.79 7.88 -15.74
N ASN A 2 18.96 6.90 -16.08
CA ASN A 2 17.62 6.82 -15.51
C ASN A 2 17.77 6.45 -14.03
N HIS A 3 17.69 7.43 -13.14
CA HIS A 3 17.59 7.18 -11.71
C HIS A 3 16.33 6.33 -11.48
N GLY A 4 16.49 5.13 -10.94
CA GLY A 4 15.36 4.26 -10.63
C GLY A 4 14.51 4.92 -9.56
N GLU A 5 13.27 5.30 -9.90
CA GLU A 5 12.31 5.83 -8.93
C GLU A 5 11.83 4.68 -8.03
N ASN A 6 12.08 4.81 -6.73
CA ASN A 6 11.64 3.85 -5.71
C ASN A 6 10.55 4.47 -4.84
N VAL A 7 9.46 3.73 -4.62
CA VAL A 7 8.44 4.09 -3.63
C VAL A 7 8.88 3.62 -2.25
N ASN A 8 8.93 4.55 -1.31
CA ASN A 8 9.05 4.25 0.10
C ASN A 8 7.76 4.63 0.80
N ILE A 9 7.15 3.65 1.47
CA ILE A 9 6.06 3.86 2.42
C ILE A 9 6.63 3.55 3.80
N THR A 10 6.73 4.56 4.67
CA THR A 10 7.23 4.37 6.03
C THR A 10 6.13 4.62 7.03
N LEU A 11 5.80 3.61 7.83
CA LEU A 11 4.91 3.72 8.98
C LEU A 11 5.78 3.95 10.22
N VAL A 12 5.48 4.95 11.04
CA VAL A 12 6.35 5.34 12.16
C VAL A 12 5.55 5.85 13.35
N THR A 13 6.02 5.54 14.56
CA THR A 13 5.53 6.18 15.79
C THR A 13 6.32 7.45 16.07
N TYR A 14 5.66 8.43 16.66
CA TYR A 14 6.34 9.64 17.09
C TYR A 14 7.31 9.33 18.23
N PRO A 15 8.56 9.84 18.17
CA PRO A 15 9.45 9.79 19.33
C PRO A 15 8.80 10.57 20.49
N GLU A 16 8.92 10.07 21.72
CA GLU A 16 8.25 10.68 22.88
C GLU A 16 8.63 12.17 23.06
N LYS A 17 9.89 12.52 22.84
CA LYS A 17 10.40 13.89 22.98
C LYS A 17 9.96 14.83 21.84
N ASP A 18 9.47 14.29 20.73
CA ASP A 18 9.19 15.02 19.49
C ASP A 18 7.75 14.88 18.98
N LYS A 19 6.80 14.39 19.80
CA LYS A 19 5.41 14.11 19.39
C LYS A 19 4.71 15.20 18.58
N GLY A 20 5.02 16.49 18.82
CA GLY A 20 4.43 17.62 18.09
C GLY A 20 5.33 18.30 17.06
N LYS A 21 6.56 17.82 16.85
CA LYS A 21 7.54 18.43 15.92
C LYS A 21 8.12 17.45 14.90
N PHE A 22 7.86 16.16 15.10
CA PHE A 22 8.44 15.10 14.29
C PHE A 22 8.01 15.17 12.82
N PRO A 23 6.73 15.45 12.48
CA PRO A 23 6.33 15.63 11.09
C PRO A 23 7.05 16.78 10.38
N GLU A 24 7.34 17.88 11.07
CA GLU A 24 8.06 19.03 10.54
C GLU A 24 9.55 18.71 10.35
N LYS A 25 10.18 18.00 11.30
CA LYS A 25 11.57 17.53 11.15
C LYS A 25 11.77 16.63 9.93
N ILE A 26 10.77 15.80 9.61
CA ILE A 26 10.80 14.97 8.40
C ILE A 26 10.82 15.86 7.16
N ASP A 27 9.95 16.88 7.10
CA ASP A 27 9.92 17.80 5.96
C ASP A 27 11.27 18.52 5.79
N ASP A 28 11.84 19.01 6.88
CA ASP A 28 13.16 19.65 6.88
C ASP A 28 14.25 18.70 6.34
N PHE A 29 14.24 17.43 6.75
CA PHE A 29 15.21 16.45 6.26
C PHE A 29 15.08 16.23 4.75
N TYR A 30 13.85 15.99 4.27
CA TYR A 30 13.59 15.76 2.85
C TYR A 30 13.93 17.00 2.00
N LEU A 31 13.59 18.20 2.48
CA LEU A 31 13.92 19.47 1.83
C LEU A 31 15.44 19.68 1.75
N ASN A 32 16.14 19.56 2.88
CA ASN A 32 17.60 19.70 2.93
C ASN A 32 18.29 18.68 2.01
N HIS A 33 17.80 17.44 1.96
CA HIS A 33 18.36 16.44 1.06
C HIS A 33 18.17 16.83 -0.41
N LYS A 34 16.96 17.28 -0.78
CA LYS A 34 16.64 17.73 -2.14
C LYS A 34 17.49 18.91 -2.58
N GLU A 35 17.67 19.90 -1.71
CA GLU A 35 18.53 21.06 -1.98
C GLU A 35 20.00 20.67 -2.17
N ASN A 36 20.51 19.81 -1.29
CA ASN A 36 21.87 19.29 -1.43
C ASN A 36 22.02 18.48 -2.72
N ALA A 37 21.07 17.59 -3.04
CA ALA A 37 21.12 16.80 -4.26
C ALA A 37 21.12 17.70 -5.51
N ASN A 38 20.26 18.73 -5.55
CA ASN A 38 20.24 19.72 -6.64
C ASN A 38 21.55 20.50 -6.79
N LYS A 39 22.24 20.81 -5.68
CA LYS A 39 23.53 21.51 -5.70
C LYS A 39 24.64 20.73 -6.41
N TYR A 40 24.59 19.40 -6.35
CA TYR A 40 25.61 18.51 -6.92
C TYR A 40 25.19 17.84 -8.24
N SER A 41 23.93 18.00 -8.66
CA SER A 41 23.42 17.52 -9.94
C SER A 41 23.54 18.58 -11.03
N LYS A 42 23.87 18.15 -12.27
CA LYS A 42 23.87 19.05 -13.45
C LYS A 42 22.45 19.40 -13.90
N ASP A 43 21.49 18.56 -13.57
CA ASP A 43 20.07 18.73 -13.88
C ASP A 43 19.28 18.89 -12.58
N ASN A 44 18.29 19.78 -12.57
CA ASN A 44 17.37 19.88 -11.44
C ASN A 44 16.64 18.54 -11.26
N PHE A 45 16.61 18.02 -10.02
CA PHE A 45 15.83 16.84 -9.71
C PHE A 45 14.35 17.09 -10.00
N PRO A 46 13.61 16.05 -10.45
CA PRO A 46 12.19 16.15 -10.67
C PRO A 46 11.46 16.65 -9.41
N PHE A 47 10.42 17.46 -9.62
CA PHE A 47 9.71 18.12 -8.52
C PHE A 47 9.14 17.14 -7.49
N HIS A 48 8.69 15.96 -7.93
CA HIS A 48 8.12 14.91 -7.08
C HIS A 48 9.12 14.13 -6.23
N LEU A 49 10.41 14.17 -6.57
CA LEU A 49 11.43 13.42 -5.83
C LEU A 49 11.66 14.06 -4.46
N PHE A 50 11.85 13.23 -3.44
CA PHE A 50 12.06 13.66 -2.05
C PHE A 50 10.99 14.63 -1.53
N SER A 51 9.74 14.46 -1.98
CA SER A 51 8.64 15.36 -1.62
C SER A 51 7.50 14.52 -1.01
N PRO A 52 7.57 14.23 0.31
CA PRO A 52 6.75 13.22 0.95
C PRO A 52 5.28 13.65 1.09
N LEU A 53 4.37 12.69 0.99
CA LEU A 53 3.00 12.79 1.50
C LEU A 53 2.94 12.23 2.91
N LYS A 54 2.11 12.84 3.76
CA LYS A 54 1.98 12.48 5.17
C LYS A 54 0.53 12.19 5.52
N TYR A 55 0.29 11.05 6.16
CA TYR A 55 -1.02 10.66 6.66
C TYR A 55 -0.90 10.28 8.14
N HIS A 56 -1.69 10.91 9.01
CA HIS A 56 -1.88 10.46 10.38
C HIS A 56 -2.60 9.11 10.38
N LEU A 57 -2.14 8.16 11.20
CA LEU A 57 -2.64 6.79 11.19
C LEU A 57 -3.43 6.47 12.45
N PHE A 58 -4.52 5.72 12.29
CA PHE A 58 -5.28 5.16 13.42
C PHE A 58 -4.83 3.73 13.70
N SER A 59 -3.62 3.56 14.26
CA SER A 59 -3.01 2.23 14.46
C SER A 59 -1.95 2.24 15.56
N ASN A 60 -1.11 1.20 15.61
CA ASN A 60 0.10 1.16 16.44
C ASN A 60 1.21 2.09 15.92
N TYR A 61 1.04 2.68 14.73
CA TYR A 61 1.87 3.75 14.19
C TYR A 61 1.08 5.05 14.19
N ASP A 62 1.77 6.19 14.28
CA ASP A 62 1.17 7.52 14.33
C ASP A 62 1.14 8.21 12.95
N LEU A 63 2.09 7.88 12.08
CA LEU A 63 2.30 8.56 10.80
C LEU A 63 2.72 7.59 9.70
N ALA A 64 2.15 7.76 8.51
CA ALA A 64 2.65 7.21 7.26
C ALA A 64 3.31 8.32 6.43
N VAL A 65 4.50 8.04 5.93
CA VAL A 65 5.25 8.89 5.01
C VAL A 65 5.44 8.16 3.69
N ILE A 66 4.85 8.69 2.62
CA ILE A 66 4.94 8.13 1.27
C ILE A 66 5.82 9.04 0.43
N SER A 67 6.88 8.50 -0.16
CA SER A 67 7.80 9.31 -0.98
C SER A 67 8.40 8.53 -2.13
N ILE A 68 8.72 9.23 -3.21
CA ILE A 68 9.61 8.72 -4.25
C ILE A 68 11.02 9.14 -3.92
N THR A 69 11.94 8.19 -3.99
CA THR A 69 13.37 8.40 -3.76
C THR A 69 14.16 7.71 -4.86
N ASP A 70 15.43 8.07 -4.97
CA ASP A 70 16.40 7.41 -5.86
C ASP A 70 17.08 6.20 -5.19
N SER A 71 16.80 5.93 -3.91
CA SER A 71 17.45 4.90 -3.12
C SER A 71 16.54 4.26 -2.09
N GLU A 72 16.49 2.92 -2.09
CA GLU A 72 15.77 2.12 -1.07
C GLU A 72 16.32 2.35 0.36
N LYS A 73 17.58 2.80 0.48
CA LYS A 73 18.20 3.10 1.79
C LYS A 73 17.84 4.48 2.32
N PHE A 74 17.16 5.31 1.52
CA PHE A 74 16.83 6.68 1.92
C PHE A 74 15.98 6.69 3.19
N ALA A 75 14.87 5.94 3.19
CA ALA A 75 13.97 5.87 4.35
C ALA A 75 14.71 5.37 5.61
N GLN A 76 15.63 4.42 5.48
CA GLN A 76 16.44 3.97 6.61
C GLN A 76 17.29 5.11 7.19
N LYS A 77 17.83 6.00 6.37
CA LYS A 77 18.61 7.16 6.86
C LYS A 77 17.75 8.21 7.56
N VAL A 78 16.49 8.36 7.14
CA VAL A 78 15.55 9.34 7.73
C VAL A 78 15.02 8.84 9.07
N PHE A 79 14.64 7.55 9.14
CA PHE A 79 13.84 7.00 10.22
C PHE A 79 14.61 6.08 11.17
N ALA A 80 15.85 5.69 10.84
CA ALA A 80 16.67 4.92 11.79
C ALA A 80 16.95 5.77 13.03
N PRO A 81 16.86 5.17 14.24
CA PRO A 81 17.22 5.86 15.47
C PRO A 81 18.69 6.25 15.42
N ASP A 82 19.00 7.46 15.87
CA ASP A 82 20.38 7.84 16.19
C ASP A 82 20.91 6.87 17.25
N ILE A 83 21.88 6.04 16.87
CA ILE A 83 22.50 5.02 17.73
C ILE A 83 23.08 5.64 19.01
N ASN A 84 23.32 6.95 19.02
CA ASN A 84 23.92 7.70 20.10
C ASN A 84 22.93 8.42 21.04
N ASN A 85 21.60 8.33 20.82
CA ASN A 85 20.61 9.04 21.64
C ASN A 85 19.76 8.10 22.50
N ASP A 86 19.44 8.57 23.72
CA ASP A 86 18.66 7.93 24.79
C ASP A 86 17.61 6.91 24.32
N GLU A 87 17.43 5.82 25.08
CA GLU A 87 16.38 4.82 24.86
C GLU A 87 14.95 5.42 24.81
N THR A 88 14.75 6.59 25.42
CA THR A 88 13.50 7.37 25.42
C THR A 88 13.19 8.06 24.08
N ASN A 89 14.10 7.99 23.11
CA ASN A 89 13.98 8.66 21.81
C ASN A 89 13.79 7.70 20.62
N ARG A 90 13.49 6.42 20.89
CA ARG A 90 13.31 5.42 19.84
C ARG A 90 11.90 5.49 19.26
N SER A 91 11.79 5.86 17.99
CA SER A 91 10.60 5.59 17.20
C SER A 91 10.60 4.13 16.75
N THR A 92 9.43 3.49 16.74
CA THR A 92 9.23 2.25 16.02
C THR A 92 8.85 2.59 14.59
N TYR A 93 9.43 1.89 13.62
CA TYR A 93 9.13 2.15 12.22
C TYR A 93 9.06 0.85 11.42
N GLN A 94 8.28 0.89 10.36
CA GLN A 94 8.23 -0.11 9.32
C GLN A 94 8.41 0.57 7.98
N ILE A 95 9.48 0.21 7.27
CA ILE A 95 9.72 0.69 5.91
C ILE A 95 9.26 -0.42 4.96
N ILE A 96 8.35 -0.04 4.07
CA ILE A 96 7.90 -0.85 2.94
C ILE A 96 8.56 -0.24 1.70
N THR A 97 9.55 -0.95 1.18
CA THR A 97 10.15 -0.67 -0.12
C THR A 97 9.67 -1.69 -1.15
N GLY A 98 9.58 -1.26 -2.41
CA GLY A 98 9.12 -2.15 -3.46
C GLY A 98 9.17 -1.54 -4.85
N ILE A 99 9.02 -2.41 -5.85
CA ILE A 99 8.86 -2.00 -7.24
C ILE A 99 7.37 -1.84 -7.54
N THR A 100 6.98 -0.66 -8.01
CA THR A 100 5.60 -0.42 -8.43
C THR A 100 5.26 -1.24 -9.67
N LYS A 101 4.09 -1.90 -9.63
CA LYS A 101 3.64 -2.81 -10.69
C LYS A 101 2.87 -2.04 -11.76
N LYS A 102 3.28 -2.23 -13.02
CA LYS A 102 2.51 -1.83 -14.21
C LYS A 102 1.50 -2.93 -14.53
N ILE A 103 0.22 -2.59 -14.56
CA ILE A 103 -0.86 -3.57 -14.71
C ILE A 103 -1.24 -3.77 -16.19
N ASN A 104 -1.12 -2.73 -17.02
CA ASN A 104 -1.43 -2.80 -18.45
C ASN A 104 -0.17 -2.63 -19.32
N LYS A 105 0.03 -3.52 -20.30
CA LYS A 105 1.03 -3.35 -21.38
C LYS A 105 0.72 -2.03 -22.11
N GLY A 106 1.69 -1.12 -22.18
CA GLY A 106 1.53 0.20 -22.79
C GLY A 106 1.01 1.30 -21.84
N SER A 107 0.54 0.96 -20.63
CA SER A 107 0.31 1.97 -19.60
C SER A 107 1.67 2.45 -19.09
N THR A 108 1.97 3.72 -19.31
CA THR A 108 3.08 4.35 -18.62
C THR A 108 2.63 4.71 -17.22
N PHE A 109 2.68 3.73 -16.31
CA PHE A 109 2.68 4.04 -14.88
C PHE A 109 3.92 4.88 -14.62
N HIS A 110 3.71 6.18 -14.53
CA HIS A 110 4.70 7.15 -14.14
C HIS A 110 4.40 7.47 -12.69
N LEU A 111 5.16 6.87 -11.80
CA LEU A 111 5.04 7.07 -10.37
C LEU A 111 5.11 8.57 -10.01
N SER A 112 5.93 9.31 -10.75
CA SER A 112 5.95 10.77 -10.80
C SER A 112 4.58 11.40 -11.05
N LYS A 113 3.87 11.03 -12.11
CA LYS A 113 2.52 11.53 -12.45
C LYS A 113 1.49 11.18 -11.38
N THR A 114 1.60 10.00 -10.76
CA THR A 114 0.71 9.62 -9.66
C THR A 114 0.93 10.50 -8.45
N LEU A 115 2.18 10.75 -8.03
CA LEU A 115 2.42 11.66 -6.91
C LEU A 115 2.08 13.12 -7.24
N ASP A 116 2.37 13.60 -8.45
CA ASP A 116 1.98 14.97 -8.87
C ASP A 116 0.47 15.14 -8.80
N PHE A 117 -0.31 14.15 -9.25
CA PHE A 117 -1.77 14.15 -9.10
C PHE A 117 -2.24 14.09 -7.65
N LEU A 118 -1.49 13.41 -6.78
CA LEU A 118 -1.79 13.28 -5.36
C LEU A 118 -1.47 14.56 -4.57
N THR A 119 -0.93 15.60 -5.21
CA THR A 119 -0.54 16.86 -4.58
C THR A 119 -1.35 18.05 -5.08
N VAL A 120 -1.61 19.02 -4.21
CA VAL A 120 -2.21 20.31 -4.59
C VAL A 120 -1.15 21.17 -5.32
N GLU A 121 -1.51 21.74 -6.48
CA GLU A 121 -0.60 22.33 -7.50
C GLU A 121 0.30 23.50 -7.08
N ASN A 122 0.33 23.94 -5.83
CA ASN A 122 1.07 25.16 -5.43
C ASN A 122 2.18 24.87 -4.41
N TRP A 123 3.31 24.36 -4.89
CA TRP A 123 4.56 24.47 -4.13
C TRP A 123 5.26 25.77 -4.49
N ASP A 124 4.83 26.84 -3.84
CA ASP A 124 5.79 27.86 -3.48
C ASP A 124 6.70 27.28 -2.39
N LYS A 125 7.99 27.61 -2.43
CA LYS A 125 9.14 27.05 -1.68
C LYS A 125 9.02 27.04 -0.13
N VAL A 126 7.84 27.19 0.45
CA VAL A 126 7.60 27.57 1.85
C VAL A 126 6.57 26.65 2.54
N LYS A 127 5.78 25.82 1.84
CA LYS A 127 4.74 24.98 2.49
C LYS A 127 4.81 23.51 2.12
N PRO A 128 4.67 22.58 3.09
CA PRO A 128 4.68 21.14 2.86
C PRO A 128 3.54 20.65 1.96
N ARG A 129 3.73 19.49 1.30
CA ARG A 129 2.76 18.93 0.34
C ARG A 129 1.53 18.42 1.06
N GLU A 130 0.39 19.03 0.78
CA GLU A 130 -0.92 18.51 1.18
C GLU A 130 -1.38 17.43 0.19
N GLY A 131 -1.80 16.29 0.74
CA GLY A 131 -2.44 15.24 -0.03
C GLY A 131 -3.79 15.71 -0.61
N LYS A 132 -3.99 15.48 -1.91
CA LYS A 132 -5.27 15.79 -2.59
C LYS A 132 -6.45 15.13 -1.89
N PHE A 133 -6.33 13.84 -1.58
CA PHE A 133 -7.37 13.04 -0.94
C PHE A 133 -7.33 13.15 0.58
N LYS A 134 -8.50 13.12 1.22
CA LYS A 134 -8.60 13.14 2.70
C LYS A 134 -8.07 11.87 3.35
N TYR A 135 -8.29 10.72 2.73
CA TYR A 135 -8.01 9.41 3.30
C TYR A 135 -7.04 8.59 2.44
N ALA A 136 -6.24 7.78 3.12
CA ALA A 136 -5.44 6.73 2.51
C ALA A 136 -5.60 5.42 3.27
N LEU A 137 -5.75 4.32 2.53
CA LEU A 137 -5.76 2.98 3.09
C LEU A 137 -4.52 2.22 2.65
N PHE A 138 -3.69 1.85 3.62
CA PHE A 138 -2.49 1.06 3.43
C PHE A 138 -2.86 -0.42 3.60
N ILE A 139 -2.64 -1.24 2.57
CA ILE A 139 -3.01 -2.66 2.55
C ILE A 139 -1.77 -3.48 2.22
N ASN A 140 -1.45 -4.44 3.08
CA ASN A 140 -0.37 -5.40 2.89
C ASN A 140 -0.94 -6.81 2.79
N LEU A 141 -0.53 -7.56 1.77
CA LEU A 141 -1.09 -8.86 1.42
C LEU A 141 -0.01 -9.94 1.37
N CYS A 142 -0.28 -11.08 2.01
CA CYS A 142 0.46 -12.32 1.84
C CYS A 142 -0.33 -13.25 0.91
N ILE A 143 0.25 -13.59 -0.24
CA ILE A 143 -0.35 -14.50 -1.22
C ILE A 143 -0.25 -15.93 -0.72
N ASN A 144 -1.30 -16.70 -0.94
CA ASN A 144 -1.34 -18.13 -0.67
C ASN A 144 -0.23 -18.85 -1.45
N LYS A 145 0.80 -19.30 -0.73
CA LYS A 145 1.95 -19.99 -1.33
C LYS A 145 1.59 -21.32 -1.98
N GLY A 146 0.55 -22.00 -1.51
CA GLY A 146 0.09 -23.24 -2.13
C GLY A 146 -0.49 -23.03 -3.52
N LEU A 147 -1.14 -21.88 -3.77
CA LEU A 147 -1.58 -21.46 -5.11
C LEU A 147 -0.42 -20.91 -5.94
N LEU A 148 0.48 -20.14 -5.31
CA LEU A 148 1.59 -19.48 -6.01
C LEU A 148 2.65 -20.46 -6.50
N ILE A 149 2.95 -21.52 -5.75
CA ILE A 149 3.93 -22.53 -6.13
C ILE A 149 3.42 -23.27 -7.36
N GLY A 150 4.22 -23.24 -8.43
CA GLY A 150 3.94 -23.82 -9.74
C GLY A 150 3.23 -22.88 -10.71
N SER A 151 2.20 -22.13 -10.29
CA SER A 151 1.60 -21.08 -11.14
C SER A 151 2.46 -19.81 -11.27
N GLY A 152 3.29 -19.52 -10.26
CA GLY A 152 4.34 -18.51 -10.30
C GLY A 152 3.87 -17.10 -10.66
N THR A 153 4.61 -16.43 -11.54
CA THR A 153 4.37 -15.04 -11.95
C THR A 153 3.08 -14.84 -12.73
N LYS A 154 2.53 -15.89 -13.37
CA LYS A 154 1.23 -15.82 -14.05
C LYS A 154 0.13 -15.46 -13.06
N LEU A 155 0.11 -16.15 -11.92
CA LEU A 155 -0.85 -15.91 -10.85
C LEU A 155 -0.65 -14.53 -10.24
N GLU A 156 0.59 -14.14 -9.94
CA GLU A 156 0.90 -12.81 -9.39
C GLU A 156 0.37 -11.69 -10.31
N ASN A 157 0.57 -11.82 -11.63
CA ASN A 157 0.11 -10.84 -12.61
C ASN A 157 -1.42 -10.79 -12.72
N GLN A 158 -2.10 -11.94 -12.78
CA GLN A 158 -3.56 -11.98 -12.81
C GLN A 158 -4.17 -11.44 -11.52
N PHE A 159 -3.54 -11.72 -10.38
CA PHE A 159 -3.98 -11.17 -9.10
C PHE A 159 -3.84 -9.64 -9.06
N CYS A 160 -2.75 -9.08 -9.58
CA CYS A 160 -2.61 -7.63 -9.72
C CYS A 160 -3.70 -7.02 -10.61
N LYS A 161 -4.09 -7.69 -11.70
CA LYS A 161 -5.20 -7.26 -12.58
C LYS A 161 -6.56 -7.32 -11.88
N ALA A 162 -6.80 -8.38 -11.11
CA ALA A 162 -8.01 -8.51 -10.29
C ALA A 162 -8.10 -7.36 -9.27
N ILE A 163 -7.00 -7.07 -8.57
CA ILE A 163 -6.90 -5.96 -7.61
C ILE A 163 -7.23 -4.62 -8.29
N ASP A 164 -6.61 -4.33 -9.45
CA ASP A 164 -6.91 -3.11 -10.22
C ASP A 164 -8.40 -3.01 -10.56
N SER A 165 -8.98 -4.09 -11.08
CA SER A 165 -10.40 -4.14 -11.43
C SER A 165 -11.30 -3.84 -10.23
N LYS A 166 -11.03 -4.44 -9.06
CA LYS A 166 -11.79 -4.19 -7.82
C LYS A 166 -11.66 -2.74 -7.35
N ILE A 167 -10.44 -2.21 -7.28
CA ILE A 167 -10.21 -0.82 -6.85
C ILE A 167 -10.91 0.16 -7.80
N ARG A 168 -10.77 -0.03 -9.13
CA ARG A 168 -11.42 0.83 -10.12
C ARG A 168 -12.94 0.80 -10.00
N SER A 169 -13.51 -0.38 -9.81
CA SER A 169 -14.95 -0.53 -9.63
C SER A 169 -15.46 0.23 -8.41
N ARG A 170 -14.73 0.20 -7.29
CA ARG A 170 -15.16 0.87 -6.05
C ARG A 170 -14.96 2.37 -6.06
N LEU A 171 -13.90 2.84 -6.71
CA LEU A 171 -13.60 4.27 -6.83
C LEU A 171 -14.28 4.93 -8.04
N ASN A 172 -15.22 4.23 -8.71
CA ASN A 172 -15.92 4.67 -9.92
C ASN A 172 -14.98 5.17 -11.04
N LEU A 173 -13.86 4.47 -11.23
CA LEU A 173 -12.81 4.87 -12.15
C LEU A 173 -13.02 4.19 -13.51
N GLY A 174 -13.18 5.00 -14.56
CA GLY A 174 -13.44 4.51 -15.91
C GLY A 174 -12.35 3.56 -16.45
N LYS A 175 -12.73 2.61 -17.30
CA LYS A 175 -11.81 1.59 -17.87
C LYS A 175 -10.66 2.18 -18.71
N ASN A 176 -10.86 3.36 -19.30
CA ASN A 176 -9.93 3.97 -20.27
C ASN A 176 -9.34 5.33 -19.82
N SER A 177 -9.60 5.78 -18.59
CA SER A 177 -9.06 7.07 -18.14
C SER A 177 -7.63 6.89 -17.62
N THR A 178 -6.71 7.70 -18.14
CA THR A 178 -5.32 7.79 -17.67
C THR A 178 -5.21 8.49 -16.32
N GLU A 179 -6.24 9.23 -15.88
CA GLU A 179 -6.33 9.78 -14.52
C GLU A 179 -6.54 8.69 -13.45
N VAL A 180 -7.12 7.55 -13.84
CA VAL A 180 -7.48 6.45 -12.92
C VAL A 180 -6.29 5.79 -12.22
N THR A 181 -5.13 5.71 -12.87
CA THR A 181 -3.93 5.08 -12.26
C THR A 181 -3.36 5.86 -11.09
N ASN A 182 -3.90 7.05 -10.78
CA ASN A 182 -3.33 7.95 -9.79
C ASN A 182 -3.99 7.88 -8.41
N ARG A 183 -5.05 7.08 -8.23
CA ARG A 183 -5.73 6.92 -6.93
C ARG A 183 -5.25 5.73 -6.11
N TYR A 184 -4.28 4.98 -6.59
CA TYR A 184 -3.62 3.96 -5.76
C TYR A 184 -2.19 3.68 -6.23
N LEU A 185 -1.38 3.14 -5.32
CA LEU A 185 -0.04 2.61 -5.58
C LEU A 185 -0.07 1.11 -5.32
N LEU A 186 0.30 0.28 -6.29
CA LEU A 186 0.46 -1.16 -6.11
C LEU A 186 1.93 -1.53 -6.30
N SER A 187 2.55 -2.07 -5.26
CA SER A 187 3.97 -2.42 -5.25
C SER A 187 4.18 -3.87 -4.85
N LYS A 188 5.17 -4.52 -5.49
CA LYS A 188 5.75 -5.76 -4.97
C LYS A 188 6.67 -5.41 -3.82
N SER A 189 6.36 -5.91 -2.62
CA SER A 189 7.10 -5.58 -1.41
C SER A 189 8.35 -6.45 -1.29
N TYR A 190 9.44 -5.86 -0.78
CA TYR A 190 10.64 -6.60 -0.34
C TYR A 190 10.62 -6.98 1.14
N SER A 191 9.48 -6.78 1.79
CA SER A 191 9.23 -7.12 3.18
C SER A 191 8.61 -8.53 3.30
N TRP A 192 8.14 -8.88 4.50
CA TRP A 192 7.41 -10.12 4.79
C TRP A 192 6.07 -10.27 4.04
N PHE A 193 5.59 -9.19 3.43
CA PHE A 193 4.42 -9.18 2.56
C PHE A 193 4.81 -9.30 1.09
N ASP A 194 3.96 -9.94 0.29
CA ASP A 194 4.18 -10.10 -1.14
C ASP A 194 3.81 -8.83 -1.92
N LEU A 195 2.66 -8.24 -1.58
CA LEU A 195 2.13 -7.04 -2.23
C LEU A 195 1.78 -5.99 -1.18
N SER A 196 2.03 -4.73 -1.52
CA SER A 196 1.63 -3.57 -0.74
C SER A 196 0.86 -2.60 -1.64
N ILE A 197 -0.25 -2.10 -1.12
CA ILE A 197 -1.18 -1.22 -1.83
C ILE A 197 -1.42 0.00 -0.96
N VAL A 198 -1.44 1.18 -1.56
CA VAL A 198 -1.99 2.39 -0.93
C VAL A 198 -3.12 2.89 -1.79
N VAL A 199 -4.33 2.98 -1.27
CA VAL A 199 -5.52 3.46 -1.99
C VAL A 199 -5.95 4.80 -1.41
N PHE A 200 -6.27 5.78 -2.27
CA PHE A 200 -6.60 7.15 -1.86
C PHE A 200 -8.04 7.52 -2.21
N SER A 201 -8.77 8.07 -1.23
CA SER A 201 -10.13 8.57 -1.43
C SER A 201 -10.51 9.71 -0.49
N ASP A 202 -11.54 10.45 -0.86
CA ASP A 202 -12.24 11.38 0.03
C ASP A 202 -13.39 10.70 0.80
N ASP A 203 -13.74 9.47 0.46
CA ASP A 203 -14.73 8.64 1.15
C ASP A 203 -14.07 7.39 1.75
N PRO A 204 -14.06 7.22 3.09
CA PRO A 204 -13.49 6.04 3.73
C PRO A 204 -14.27 4.75 3.41
N GLN A 205 -15.56 4.83 3.08
CA GLN A 205 -16.35 3.64 2.74
C GLN A 205 -15.90 3.03 1.43
N GLU A 206 -15.54 3.84 0.42
CA GLU A 206 -14.96 3.34 -0.82
C GLU A 206 -13.66 2.54 -0.57
N LEU A 207 -12.84 2.99 0.39
CA LEU A 207 -11.59 2.33 0.76
C LEU A 207 -11.85 0.98 1.44
N ILE A 208 -12.80 0.95 2.39
CA ILE A 208 -13.20 -0.27 3.11
C ILE A 208 -13.77 -1.30 2.12
N ASP A 209 -14.67 -0.86 1.23
CA ASP A 209 -15.27 -1.74 0.22
C ASP A 209 -14.21 -2.32 -0.72
N ALA A 210 -13.23 -1.50 -1.15
CA ALA A 210 -12.11 -1.97 -1.97
C ALA A 210 -11.27 -3.03 -1.24
N LEU A 211 -10.99 -2.83 0.06
CA LEU A 211 -10.27 -3.82 0.88
C LEU A 211 -11.03 -5.14 0.99
N LEU A 212 -12.34 -5.09 1.27
CA LEU A 212 -13.18 -6.28 1.39
C LEU A 212 -13.24 -7.05 0.06
N ASP A 213 -13.38 -6.34 -1.06
CA ASP A 213 -13.35 -6.94 -2.38
C ASP A 213 -12.01 -7.62 -2.67
N ILE A 214 -10.89 -6.99 -2.33
CA ILE A 214 -9.54 -7.57 -2.51
C ILE A 214 -9.38 -8.85 -1.68
N ARG A 215 -9.81 -8.84 -0.42
CA ARG A 215 -9.73 -10.01 0.48
C ARG A 215 -10.58 -11.19 0.01
N ASN A 216 -11.69 -10.88 -0.64
CA ASN A 216 -12.63 -11.88 -1.16
C ASN A 216 -12.20 -12.48 -2.51
N ILE A 217 -11.07 -12.05 -3.09
CA ILE A 217 -10.56 -12.64 -4.33
C ILE A 217 -10.19 -14.11 -4.09
N LYS A 218 -10.81 -14.98 -4.88
CA LYS A 218 -10.60 -16.43 -4.94
C LYS A 218 -9.89 -16.84 -6.23
N PHE A 219 -9.38 -18.06 -6.26
CA PHE A 219 -8.62 -18.57 -7.40
C PHE A 219 -9.44 -18.59 -8.69
N LYS A 220 -10.74 -18.93 -8.60
CA LYS A 220 -11.66 -18.85 -9.74
C LYS A 220 -11.76 -17.46 -10.36
N ASP A 221 -11.70 -16.41 -9.53
CA ASP A 221 -11.84 -15.03 -9.99
C ASP A 221 -10.66 -14.62 -10.88
N LEU A 222 -9.52 -15.33 -10.79
CA LEU A 222 -8.37 -15.12 -11.66
C LEU A 222 -8.46 -15.92 -12.97
N ILE A 223 -9.07 -17.10 -12.94
CA ILE A 223 -9.29 -17.94 -14.12
C ILE A 223 -10.30 -17.27 -15.04
N ASP A 224 -11.35 -16.68 -14.46
CA ASP A 224 -12.46 -16.07 -15.19
C ASP A 224 -12.11 -14.70 -15.82
N LEU A 225 -10.90 -14.17 -15.61
CA LEU A 225 -10.46 -12.89 -16.19
C LEU A 225 -10.32 -12.91 -17.72
N ASN A 226 -10.43 -14.07 -18.37
CA ASN A 226 -10.44 -14.24 -19.84
C ASN A 226 -9.32 -13.44 -20.53
N ASP A 227 -8.09 -13.67 -20.08
CA ASP A 227 -6.90 -13.12 -20.71
C ASP A 227 -6.26 -14.23 -21.55
N ASP A 228 -6.50 -14.20 -22.87
CA ASP A 228 -6.11 -15.25 -23.82
C ASP A 228 -4.61 -15.62 -23.78
N GLU A 229 -3.76 -14.76 -23.19
CA GLU A 229 -2.32 -15.00 -23.02
C GLU A 229 -1.93 -15.76 -21.75
N VAL A 230 -2.81 -15.91 -20.76
CA VAL A 230 -2.47 -16.48 -19.43
C VAL A 230 -3.53 -17.46 -18.96
N ASN A 231 -3.34 -18.73 -19.30
CA ASN A 231 -4.18 -19.82 -18.80
C ASN A 231 -3.67 -20.29 -17.42
N LEU A 232 -4.44 -20.02 -16.36
CA LEU A 232 -4.18 -20.53 -15.00
C LEU A 232 -4.84 -21.90 -14.83
N ASN A 233 -4.08 -22.90 -14.41
CA ASN A 233 -4.59 -24.26 -14.19
C ASN A 233 -4.40 -24.67 -12.72
N CYS A 234 -5.47 -25.22 -12.10
CA CYS A 234 -5.44 -25.83 -10.77
C CYS A 234 -4.31 -26.85 -10.61
N GLU A 235 -4.04 -27.63 -11.66
CA GLU A 235 -3.08 -28.74 -11.66
C GLU A 235 -1.63 -28.25 -11.49
N GLU A 236 -1.35 -27.01 -11.91
CA GLU A 236 -0.04 -26.39 -11.75
C GLU A 236 0.23 -25.95 -10.32
N THR A 237 -0.77 -25.91 -9.43
CA THR A 237 -0.59 -25.44 -8.04
C THR A 237 -0.01 -26.54 -7.14
N LEU A 238 0.67 -26.19 -6.04
CA LEU A 238 1.12 -27.18 -5.05
C LEU A 238 -0.05 -27.99 -4.46
N TYR A 239 -1.23 -27.38 -4.36
CA TYR A 239 -2.42 -28.05 -3.85
C TYR A 239 -2.83 -29.27 -4.69
N SER A 240 -2.52 -29.31 -5.99
CA SER A 240 -2.83 -30.47 -6.83
C SER A 240 -2.20 -31.76 -6.29
N THR A 241 -1.03 -31.68 -5.65
CA THR A 241 -0.33 -32.84 -5.06
C THR A 241 -1.03 -33.45 -3.84
N PHE A 242 -1.88 -32.66 -3.16
CA PHE A 242 -2.66 -33.11 -1.99
C PHE A 242 -4.09 -33.52 -2.36
N TYR A 243 -4.51 -33.21 -3.60
CA TYR A 243 -5.89 -33.22 -4.05
C TYR A 243 -5.99 -33.89 -5.43
N ASN A 244 -5.67 -35.18 -5.50
CA ASN A 244 -5.44 -35.95 -6.75
C ASN A 244 -6.65 -36.20 -7.69
N ASP A 245 -7.81 -35.56 -7.49
CA ASP A 245 -9.03 -35.81 -8.29
C ASP A 245 -9.70 -34.51 -8.78
N ALA A 246 -10.39 -34.57 -9.93
CA ALA A 246 -11.10 -33.45 -10.56
C ALA A 246 -12.13 -32.74 -9.64
N ILE A 247 -12.78 -33.50 -8.75
CA ILE A 247 -13.68 -32.98 -7.69
C ILE A 247 -12.95 -31.98 -6.77
N ASN A 248 -11.62 -32.01 -6.74
CA ASN A 248 -10.82 -31.11 -5.91
C ASN A 248 -10.31 -29.85 -6.62
N CYS A 249 -10.35 -29.75 -7.96
CA CYS A 249 -10.04 -28.46 -8.62
C CYS A 249 -11.12 -27.42 -8.29
N ASP A 250 -12.38 -27.82 -8.14
CA ASP A 250 -13.44 -26.92 -7.68
C ASP A 250 -13.20 -26.43 -6.25
N LYS A 251 -12.60 -27.27 -5.38
CA LYS A 251 -12.16 -26.82 -4.04
C LYS A 251 -11.00 -25.84 -4.12
N ILE A 252 -10.02 -26.09 -4.99
CA ILE A 252 -8.87 -25.19 -5.20
C ILE A 252 -9.35 -23.82 -5.73
N LYS A 253 -10.31 -23.81 -6.67
CA LYS A 253 -10.95 -22.61 -7.22
C LYS A 253 -11.60 -21.72 -6.17
N GLU A 254 -12.14 -22.31 -5.11
CA GLU A 254 -12.77 -21.57 -4.02
C GLU A 254 -11.80 -21.06 -2.96
N LEU A 255 -10.51 -21.42 -3.03
CA LEU A 255 -9.51 -20.92 -2.10
C LEU A 255 -9.27 -19.42 -2.30
N HIS A 256 -9.17 -18.70 -1.19
CA HIS A 256 -8.77 -17.30 -1.19
C HIS A 256 -7.30 -17.15 -1.63
N LEU A 257 -7.04 -16.10 -2.41
CA LEU A 257 -5.68 -15.76 -2.85
C LEU A 257 -4.82 -15.23 -1.72
N VAL A 258 -5.43 -14.63 -0.71
CA VAL A 258 -4.75 -13.95 0.37
C VAL A 258 -4.90 -14.78 1.64
N THR A 259 -3.79 -15.18 2.24
CA THR A 259 -3.79 -15.90 3.53
C THR A 259 -3.69 -14.96 4.71
N GLU A 260 -3.10 -13.78 4.51
CA GLU A 260 -3.00 -12.76 5.53
C GLU A 260 -3.11 -11.37 4.90
N THR A 261 -3.90 -10.51 5.56
CA THR A 261 -3.97 -9.09 5.25
C THR A 261 -3.63 -8.28 6.49
N SER A 262 -2.92 -7.17 6.29
CA SER A 262 -2.79 -6.09 7.27
C SER A 262 -3.25 -4.80 6.60
N SER A 263 -4.11 -4.03 7.26
CA SER A 263 -4.64 -2.79 6.71
C SER A 263 -4.70 -1.69 7.75
N ILE A 264 -4.28 -0.49 7.36
CA ILE A 264 -4.25 0.69 8.23
C ILE A 264 -4.90 1.86 7.48
N LEU A 265 -5.91 2.46 8.09
CA LEU A 265 -6.52 3.69 7.59
C LEU A 265 -5.74 4.89 8.12
N GLY A 266 -5.48 5.84 7.24
CA GLY A 266 -4.90 7.13 7.58
C GLY A 266 -5.67 8.30 7.00
N VAL A 267 -5.48 9.45 7.61
CA VAL A 267 -6.05 10.75 7.22
C VAL A 267 -4.90 11.68 6.88
N GLU A 268 -5.06 12.47 5.83
CA GLU A 268 -4.04 13.44 5.41
C GLU A 268 -3.64 14.34 6.58
N TYR A 269 -2.34 14.46 6.84
CA TYR A 269 -1.82 15.01 8.10
C TYR A 269 -2.24 16.47 8.32
N TYR A 270 -2.17 17.33 7.30
CA TYR A 270 -2.51 18.74 7.44
C TYR A 270 -4.00 18.96 7.60
N LYS A 271 -4.82 18.16 6.91
CA LYS A 271 -6.27 18.13 7.12
C LYS A 271 -6.58 17.64 8.53
N TYR A 272 -5.90 16.61 9.05
CA TYR A 272 -6.07 16.12 10.42
C TYR A 272 -5.85 17.21 11.49
N LEU A 273 -4.87 18.09 11.28
CA LEU A 273 -4.65 19.24 12.16
C LEU A 273 -5.82 20.24 12.13
N ASP A 274 -6.50 20.35 10.99
CA ASP A 274 -7.77 21.09 10.85
C ASP A 274 -8.99 20.18 11.09
N GLN A 275 -9.29 19.96 12.36
CA GLN A 275 -10.38 19.10 12.84
C GLN A 275 -11.75 19.38 12.21
N THR A 276 -11.98 20.59 11.67
CA THR A 276 -13.25 20.95 11.03
C THR A 276 -13.53 20.15 9.76
N SER A 277 -12.49 19.61 9.12
CA SER A 277 -12.57 18.89 7.85
C SER A 277 -13.30 17.53 7.91
N PHE A 278 -13.59 17.01 9.11
CA PHE A 278 -14.12 15.65 9.32
C PHE A 278 -15.44 15.60 10.10
N ILE A 279 -16.01 16.72 10.51
CA ILE A 279 -17.18 16.77 11.42
C ILE A 279 -18.38 15.96 10.88
N ASN A 280 -18.52 15.88 9.56
CA ASN A 280 -19.64 15.19 8.90
C ASN A 280 -19.29 13.78 8.40
N ASP A 281 -18.05 13.35 8.58
CA ASP A 281 -17.58 12.07 8.03
C ASP A 281 -17.97 10.94 8.98
N LYS A 282 -18.50 9.84 8.43
CA LYS A 282 -18.89 8.65 9.21
C LYS A 282 -17.83 7.57 9.06
N LEU A 283 -17.19 7.22 10.17
CA LEU A 283 -16.24 6.11 10.24
C LEU A 283 -16.90 4.89 10.86
N ASN A 284 -17.00 3.81 10.08
CA ASN A 284 -17.42 2.51 10.56
C ASN A 284 -16.19 1.67 10.89
N THR A 285 -16.09 1.16 12.11
CA THR A 285 -15.03 0.23 12.50
C THR A 285 -15.53 -1.20 12.35
N GLN A 286 -14.73 -2.05 11.70
CA GLN A 286 -14.94 -3.49 11.70
C GLN A 286 -13.83 -4.16 12.49
N ILE A 287 -14.20 -5.08 13.38
CA ILE A 287 -13.25 -5.88 14.16
C ILE A 287 -13.13 -7.24 13.49
N GLU A 288 -11.90 -7.57 13.09
CA GLU A 288 -11.57 -8.87 12.53
C GLU A 288 -10.75 -9.68 13.54
N TRP A 289 -11.16 -10.93 13.76
CA TRP A 289 -10.48 -11.84 14.68
C TRP A 289 -9.52 -12.74 13.91
N LYS A 290 -8.21 -12.61 14.17
CA LYS A 290 -7.21 -13.59 13.71
C LYS A 290 -7.21 -14.80 14.63
N ILE A 291 -7.94 -15.85 14.25
CA ILE A 291 -8.01 -17.09 15.00
C ILE A 291 -6.86 -18.00 14.56
N LYS A 292 -5.90 -18.26 15.46
CA LYS A 292 -4.85 -19.26 15.18
C LYS A 292 -5.49 -20.64 15.04
N PRO A 293 -4.97 -21.55 14.19
CA PRO A 293 -5.57 -22.86 13.97
C PRO A 293 -5.87 -23.65 15.25
N ALA A 294 -4.98 -23.60 16.25
CA ALA A 294 -5.17 -24.27 17.54
C ALA A 294 -6.26 -23.65 18.43
N MET A 295 -6.71 -22.44 18.13
CA MET A 295 -7.70 -21.68 18.91
C MET A 295 -9.09 -21.72 18.28
N ASN A 296 -9.26 -22.35 17.12
CA ASN A 296 -10.54 -22.37 16.39
C ASN A 296 -11.66 -23.02 17.21
N VAL A 297 -11.39 -24.18 17.81
CA VAL A 297 -12.37 -24.91 18.63
C VAL A 297 -12.80 -24.11 19.86
N SER A 298 -11.87 -23.40 20.52
CA SER A 298 -12.20 -22.58 21.69
C SER A 298 -12.90 -21.28 21.30
N PHE A 299 -12.55 -20.70 20.15
CA PHE A 299 -13.17 -19.48 19.64
C PHE A 299 -14.62 -19.70 19.20
N VAL A 300 -14.90 -20.77 18.44
CA VAL A 300 -16.27 -21.14 18.04
C VAL A 300 -17.14 -21.38 19.28
N LYS A 301 -16.62 -22.09 20.29
CA LYS A 301 -17.33 -22.33 21.56
C LYS A 301 -17.62 -21.06 22.38
N GLN A 302 -16.85 -19.99 22.19
CA GLN A 302 -17.04 -18.72 22.91
C GLN A 302 -18.04 -17.78 22.22
N LEU A 303 -18.35 -18.01 20.95
CA LEU A 303 -19.23 -17.15 20.16
C LEU A 303 -20.71 -17.58 20.14
N ASP A 304 -21.08 -18.71 20.78
CA ASP A 304 -22.43 -19.30 20.72
C ASP A 304 -23.02 -19.29 19.28
N LEU A 305 -22.21 -19.74 18.31
CA LEU A 305 -22.60 -20.06 16.94
C LEU A 305 -22.77 -21.57 16.75
#